data_AF-A0A434SK27-F1
#
_entry.id   AF-A0A434SK27-F1
#
_cell.length_a   1.000
_cell.length_b   1.000
_cell.length_c   1.000
_cell.angle_alpha   90.00
_cell.angle_beta   90.00
_cell.angle_gamma   90.00
#
_symmetry.space_group_name_H-M   'P 1'
#
loop_
_entity.id
_entity.type
_entity.pdbx_description
1 polymer ?
#
loop_
_entity_poly.entity_id
_entity_poly.type
_entity_poly.pdbx_seq_one_letter_code
_entity_poly.pdbx_strand_id
1 'polypeptide(L)' 'LALREKLVPTGDDDRPPPKAPKQQSHIRQARPQQPPAKVPESGPMAAMLKKLFGKD' A
#
# COMPACT_ATOMS: atom_id res chain seq x y z
N LEU A 1 -30.17 -9.00 14.33
CA LEU A 1 -30.12 -9.44 12.91
C LEU A 1 -30.90 -8.52 11.93
N ALA A 2 -31.29 -7.29 12.29
CA ALA A 2 -32.30 -6.51 11.53
C ALA A 2 -31.79 -5.39 10.59
N LEU A 3 -30.47 -5.18 10.46
CA LEU A 3 -29.95 -4.06 9.67
C LEU A 3 -29.73 -4.41 8.18
N ARG A 4 -29.55 -5.70 7.86
CA ARG A 4 -29.26 -6.19 6.51
C ARG A 4 -30.51 -6.26 5.62
N GLU A 5 -31.68 -6.50 6.20
CA GLU A 5 -32.96 -6.57 5.47
C GLU A 5 -33.50 -5.19 5.05
N LYS A 6 -33.16 -4.13 5.79
CA LYS A 6 -33.59 -2.75 5.48
C LYS A 6 -32.75 -2.06 4.40
N LEU A 7 -31.65 -2.69 3.96
CA LEU A 7 -30.70 -2.13 3.00
C LEU A 7 -30.72 -2.88 1.65
N VAL A 8 -31.75 -3.67 1.39
CA VAL A 8 -31.93 -4.35 0.11
C VAL A 8 -32.52 -3.34 -0.89
N PRO A 9 -31.84 -3.03 -2.01
CA PRO A 9 -32.36 -2.12 -3.02
C PRO A 9 -33.65 -2.69 -3.62
N THR A 10 -34.75 -1.94 -3.52
CA THR A 10 -36.11 -2.41 -3.89
C THR A 10 -36.46 -2.22 -5.37
N GLY A 11 -35.47 -2.10 -6.25
CA GLY A 11 -35.71 -1.97 -7.70
C GLY A 11 -34.49 -1.49 -8.49
N ASP A 12 -34.63 -1.42 -9.81
CA ASP A 12 -33.60 -0.89 -10.71
C ASP A 12 -33.30 0.60 -10.47
N ASP A 13 -34.28 1.37 -9.96
CA ASP A 13 -34.14 2.79 -9.60
C ASP A 13 -33.30 3.04 -8.35
N ASP A 14 -33.12 2.02 -7.51
CA ASP A 14 -32.43 2.10 -6.21
C ASP A 14 -30.95 1.68 -6.34
N ARG A 15 -30.51 1.43 -7.58
CA ARG A 15 -29.13 1.03 -7.89
C ARG A 15 -28.25 2.26 -8.03
N PRO A 16 -27.07 2.28 -7.39
CA PRO A 16 -26.13 3.38 -7.58
C PRO A 16 -25.73 3.47 -9.07
N PRO A 17 -25.63 4.67 -9.64
CA PRO A 17 -25.32 4.85 -11.04
C PRO A 17 -23.95 4.25 -11.41
N PRO A 18 -23.76 3.82 -12.67
CA PRO A 18 -22.51 3.22 -13.10
C PRO A 18 -21.35 4.20 -12.87
N LYS A 19 -20.31 3.71 -12.21
CA LYS A 19 -19.14 4.52 -11.84
C LYS A 19 -18.39 4.95 -13.11
N ALA A 20 -18.08 6.24 -13.18
CA ALA A 20 -17.26 6.80 -14.25
C ALA A 20 -15.87 6.10 -14.31
N PRO A 21 -15.26 6.02 -15.51
CA PRO A 21 -13.94 5.41 -15.67
C PRO A 21 -12.90 6.14 -14.81
N LYS A 22 -12.07 5.36 -14.11
CA LYS A 22 -10.99 5.89 -13.26
C LYS A 22 -9.96 6.59 -14.16
N GLN A 23 -9.64 7.85 -13.85
CA GLN A 23 -8.58 8.54 -14.57
C GLN A 23 -7.21 7.91 -14.28
N GLN A 24 -6.37 7.80 -15.30
CA GLN A 24 -5.02 7.27 -15.16
C GLN A 24 -4.10 8.31 -14.52
N SER A 25 -3.52 7.98 -13.38
CA SER A 25 -2.51 8.82 -12.73
C SER A 25 -1.24 8.87 -13.59
N HIS A 26 -0.83 10.07 -14.03
CA HIS A 26 0.41 10.29 -14.76
C HIS A 26 1.67 10.23 -13.86
N ILE A 27 1.47 9.97 -12.57
CA ILE A 27 2.52 9.89 -11.56
C ILE A 27 3.22 8.53 -11.69
N ARG A 28 4.21 8.45 -12.60
CA ARG A 28 5.19 7.35 -12.62
C ARG A 28 6.48 7.68 -11.85
N GLN A 29 6.65 8.94 -11.43
CA GLN A 29 7.96 9.49 -11.08
C GLN A 29 8.29 9.52 -9.58
N ALA A 30 7.44 8.98 -8.70
CA ALA A 30 7.63 9.12 -7.26
C ALA A 30 7.89 7.79 -6.53
N ARG A 31 8.46 6.77 -7.19
CA ARG A 31 9.08 5.67 -6.44
C ARG A 31 10.47 6.16 -6.01
N PRO A 32 10.76 6.34 -4.71
CA PRO A 32 12.13 6.53 -4.28
C PRO A 32 12.93 5.30 -4.72
N GLN A 33 13.93 5.51 -5.57
CA GLN A 33 14.98 4.52 -5.80
C GLN A 33 15.56 4.20 -4.43
N GLN A 34 15.57 2.92 -4.04
CA GLN A 34 16.20 2.51 -2.79
C GLN A 34 17.61 3.12 -2.74
N PRO A 35 18.04 3.69 -1.61
CA PRO A 35 19.35 4.31 -1.55
C PRO A 35 20.41 3.25 -1.88
N PRO A 36 21.31 3.49 -2.85
CA PRO A 36 22.48 2.66 -3.06
C PRO A 36 23.51 2.98 -1.97
N ALA A 37 23.08 2.93 -0.70
CA ALA A 37 23.97 3.10 0.42
C ALA A 37 24.69 1.77 0.60
N LYS A 38 25.98 1.74 0.24
CA LYS A 38 26.87 0.64 0.60
C LYS A 38 26.81 0.49 2.12
N VAL A 39 26.19 -0.59 2.58
CA VAL A 39 26.17 -0.90 4.01
C VAL A 39 27.60 -1.04 4.48
N PRO A 40 27.99 -0.37 5.58
CA PRO A 40 29.34 -0.48 6.11
C PRO A 40 29.60 -1.93 6.51
N GLU A 41 30.72 -2.48 6.04
CA GLU A 41 31.13 -3.87 6.29
C GLU A 41 31.78 -4.06 7.67
N SER A 42 32.27 -2.97 8.27
CA SER A 42 32.94 -3.00 9.58
C SER A 42 32.56 -1.81 10.46
N GLY A 43 32.92 -1.91 11.75
CA GLY A 43 32.71 -0.86 12.74
C GLY A 43 31.38 -0.95 13.52
N PRO A 44 31.09 0.06 14.37
CA PRO A 44 29.96 0.02 15.29
C PRO A 44 28.61 -0.06 14.58
N MET A 45 28.46 0.62 13.43
CA MET A 45 27.24 0.57 12.63
C MET A 45 27.03 -0.81 11.97
N ALA A 46 28.08 -1.44 11.46
CA ALA A 46 28.00 -2.80 10.90
C ALA A 46 27.57 -3.82 11.95
N ALA A 47 28.10 -3.72 13.17
CA ALA A 47 27.71 -4.57 14.28
C ALA A 47 26.22 -4.41 14.66
N MET A 48 25.68 -3.18 14.62
CA MET A 48 24.26 -2.94 14.85
C MET A 48 23.41 -3.56 13.73
N LEU A 49 23.82 -3.44 12.47
CA LEU A 49 23.10 -4.03 11.33
C LEU A 49 23.15 -5.57 11.37
N LYS A 50 24.29 -6.18 11.73
CA LYS A 50 24.42 -7.64 11.89
C LYS A 50 23.43 -8.18 12.93
N LYS A 51 23.28 -7.48 14.07
CA LYS A 51 22.30 -7.79 15.12
C LYS A 51 20.84 -7.59 14.67
N LEU A 52 20.53 -6.50 13.96
CA LEU A 52 19.18 -6.20 13.48
C LEU A 52 18.71 -7.21 12.43
N PHE A 53 19.61 -7.66 11.56
CA PHE A 53 19.28 -8.58 10.47
C PHE A 53 19.55 -10.05 10.80
N GLY A 54 20.02 -10.38 12.01
CA GLY A 54 20.28 -11.76 12.44
C GLY A 54 21.31 -12.49 11.55
N LYS A 55 22.25 -11.75 10.96
CA LYS A 55 23.25 -12.28 10.03
C LYS A 55 24.50 -12.69 10.77
N ASP A 56 24.41 -13.66 11.67
CA ASP A 56 25.59 -14.22 12.33
C ASP A 56 26.42 -15.13 11.41
#